data_AF-A0A7T1F1Y7-F1
#
_entry.id   AF-A0A7T1F1Y7-F1
#
_cell.length_a   1.000
_cell.length_b   1.000
_cell.length_c   1.000
_cell.angle_alpha   90.00
_cell.angle_beta   90.00
_cell.angle_gamma   90.00
#
_symmetry.space_group_name_H-M   'P 1'
#
loop_
_entity.id
_entity.type
_entity.pdbx_description
1 polymer ?
#
loop_
_entity_poly.entity_id
_entity_poly.type
_entity_poly.pdbx_seq_one_letter_code
_entity_poly.pdbx_strand_id
1 'polypeptide(L)'
;MQDRIVRTCYRENATTIEEGQQILNNEMNRYNYHQVHSTTGEIPALRMAKAFEQGKSLFREFTLPVPFQSTKDIFCLRAERVVNPYRKISFQNVEFKVPGVPIREKVQLRIVPDDEMNLAEIRFWYKSQLVGIEKIKCSELKLVQF
;
A
#
# COMPACT_ATOMS: atom_id res chain seq x y z
N MET A 1 8.04 2.46 21.17
CA MET A 1 8.26 3.27 19.95
C MET A 1 7.07 4.19 19.70
N GLN A 2 5.84 3.67 19.63
CA GLN A 2 4.62 4.44 19.36
C GLN A 2 4.45 5.67 20.26
N ASP A 3 4.46 5.52 21.59
CA ASP A 3 4.35 6.67 22.51
C ASP A 3 5.45 7.71 22.38
N ARG A 4 6.65 7.27 22.00
CA ARG A 4 7.81 8.16 21.87
C ARG A 4 7.64 9.10 20.70
N ILE A 5 7.17 8.59 19.55
CA ILE A 5 6.92 9.41 18.36
C ILE A 5 5.94 10.53 18.69
N VAL A 6 4.78 10.21 19.28
CA VAL A 6 3.75 11.21 19.63
C VAL A 6 4.29 12.27 20.60
N ARG A 7 5.03 11.84 21.63
CA ARG A 7 5.62 12.78 22.60
C ARG A 7 6.72 13.64 21.99
N THR A 8 7.54 13.10 21.10
CA THR A 8 8.59 13.85 20.41
C THR A 8 7.97 14.85 19.45
N CYS A 9 6.96 14.47 18.66
CA CYS A 9 6.20 15.40 17.82
C CYS A 9 5.61 16.55 18.64
N TYR A 10 5.00 16.26 19.81
CA TYR A 10 4.49 17.30 20.69
C TYR A 10 5.60 18.22 21.23
N ARG A 11 6.74 17.67 21.66
CA ARG A 11 7.87 18.45 22.22
C ARG A 11 8.56 19.32 21.19
N GLU A 12 8.68 18.83 19.97
CA GLU A 12 9.30 19.55 18.85
C GLU A 12 8.29 20.46 18.13
N ASN A 13 7.04 20.51 18.61
CA ASN A 13 5.94 21.26 17.99
C ASN A 13 5.77 20.93 16.50
N ALA A 14 5.91 19.65 16.14
CA ALA A 14 5.69 19.19 14.78
C ALA A 14 4.25 19.47 14.37
N THR A 15 4.07 20.30 13.34
CA THR A 15 2.77 20.71 12.82
C THR A 15 2.50 20.13 11.44
N THR A 16 3.55 19.74 10.70
CA THR A 16 3.42 19.14 9.37
C THR A 16 3.69 17.64 9.37
N ILE A 17 3.24 16.95 8.32
CA ILE A 17 3.46 15.51 8.14
C ILE A 17 4.96 15.23 7.92
N GLU A 18 5.66 16.10 7.19
CA GLU A 18 7.08 15.96 6.89
C GLU A 18 7.93 16.01 8.16
N GLU A 19 7.63 16.94 9.07
CA GLU A 19 8.28 17.01 10.39
C GLU A 19 8.03 15.72 11.19
N GLY A 20 6.79 15.23 11.19
CA GLY A 20 6.45 13.94 11.81
C GLY A 20 7.20 12.75 11.21
N GLN A 21 7.39 12.73 9.88
CA GLN A 21 8.16 11.69 9.19
C GLN A 21 9.64 11.72 9.57
N GLN A 22 10.24 12.90 9.71
CA GLN A 22 11.63 13.03 10.18
C GLN A 22 11.80 12.44 11.59
N ILE A 23 10.89 12.78 12.51
CA ILE A 23 10.87 12.24 13.87
C ILE A 23 10.71 10.71 13.86
N LEU A 24 9.79 10.20 13.04
CA LEU A 24 9.57 8.77 12.87
C LEU A 24 10.84 8.06 12.38
N ASN A 25 11.51 8.61 11.38
CA ASN A 25 12.75 8.05 10.82
C ASN A 25 13.86 7.99 11.87
N ASN A 26 14.00 9.04 12.68
CA ASN A 26 14.97 9.09 13.78
C ASN A 26 14.66 8.04 14.85
N GLU A 27 13.40 7.91 15.27
CA GLU A 27 12.99 6.89 16.24
C GLU A 27 13.13 5.46 15.69
N MET A 28 12.87 5.25 14.40
CA MET A 28 13.08 3.97 13.73
C MET A 28 14.57 3.60 13.73
N ASN A 29 15.45 4.54 13.38
CA ASN A 29 16.89 4.32 13.40
C ASN A 29 17.39 4.01 14.82
N ARG A 30 16.98 4.81 15.81
CA ARG A 30 17.31 4.59 17.22
C ARG A 30 16.86 3.21 17.70
N TYR A 31 15.61 2.84 17.44
CA TYR A 31 15.04 1.56 17.88
C TYR A 31 15.71 0.36 17.20
N ASN A 32 15.87 0.41 15.88
CA ASN A 32 16.36 -0.75 15.13
C ASN A 32 17.87 -0.97 15.30
N TYR A 33 18.67 0.10 15.41
CA TYR A 33 20.14 0.02 15.31
C TYR A 33 20.89 0.41 16.59
N HIS A 34 20.27 1.09 17.55
CA HIS A 34 20.97 1.58 18.74
C HIS A 34 20.39 1.02 20.05
N GLN A 35 19.08 0.81 20.10
CA GLN A 35 18.40 0.37 21.32
C GLN A 35 18.65 -1.12 21.57
N VAL A 36 19.27 -1.43 22.71
CA VAL A 36 19.30 -2.80 23.24
C VAL A 36 17.93 -3.10 23.83
N HIS A 37 17.26 -4.13 23.33
CA HIS A 37 15.92 -4.47 23.77
C HIS A 37 15.97 -5.20 25.12
N SER A 38 15.19 -4.76 26.10
CA SER A 38 15.22 -5.30 27.48
C SER A 38 14.94 -6.80 27.55
N THR A 39 14.03 -7.31 26.72
CA THR A 39 13.67 -8.73 26.69
C THR A 39 14.73 -9.62 26.03
N THR A 40 15.43 -9.14 24.99
CA THR A 40 16.36 -9.98 24.21
C THR A 40 17.82 -9.70 24.51
N GLY A 41 18.14 -8.58 25.15
CA GLY A 41 19.51 -8.14 25.40
C GLY A 41 20.30 -7.80 24.14
N GLU A 42 19.63 -7.68 22.99
CA GLU A 42 20.24 -7.49 21.68
C GLU A 42 19.66 -6.27 20.96
N ILE A 43 20.42 -5.76 19.99
CA ILE A 43 19.95 -4.73 19.04
C ILE A 43 19.06 -5.41 17.98
N PRO A 44 17.84 -4.91 17.70
CA PRO A 44 16.89 -5.57 16.80
C PRO A 44 17.44 -5.90 15.42
N ALA A 45 18.15 -4.98 14.76
CA ALA A 45 18.71 -5.21 13.43
C ALA A 45 19.75 -6.34 13.43
N LEU A 46 20.66 -6.36 14.40
CA LEU A 46 21.68 -7.41 14.54
C LEU A 46 21.04 -8.77 14.84
N ARG A 47 20.06 -8.79 15.76
CA ARG A 47 19.30 -10.01 16.07
C ARG A 47 18.59 -10.57 14.83
N MET A 48 17.98 -9.70 14.03
CA MET A 48 17.32 -10.10 12.79
C MET A 48 18.31 -10.68 11.78
N ALA A 49 19.46 -10.02 11.56
CA ALA A 49 20.51 -10.50 10.66
C ALA A 49 21.01 -11.90 11.08
N LYS A 50 21.32 -12.09 12.38
CA LYS A 50 21.69 -13.40 12.92
C LYS A 50 20.60 -14.45 12.72
N ALA A 51 19.33 -14.09 12.87
CA ALA A 51 18.22 -15.02 12.67
C ALA A 51 18.11 -15.49 11.22
N PHE A 52 18.41 -14.62 10.25
CA PHE A 52 18.49 -15.01 8.83
C PHE A 52 19.72 -15.90 8.56
N GLU A 53 20.91 -15.52 9.02
CA GLU A 53 22.15 -16.30 8.85
C GLU A 53 22.05 -17.70 9.46
N GLN A 54 21.41 -17.82 10.63
CA GLN A 54 21.24 -19.09 11.34
C GLN A 54 20.03 -19.90 10.87
N GLY A 55 19.26 -19.42 9.88
CA GLY A 55 18.03 -20.09 9.42
C GLY A 55 16.92 -20.16 10.47
N LYS A 56 16.99 -19.34 11.52
CA LYS A 56 16.00 -19.28 12.62
C LYS A 56 14.90 -18.24 12.38
N SER A 57 14.90 -17.62 11.20
CA SER A 57 13.87 -16.69 10.78
C SER A 57 12.55 -17.43 10.48
N LEU A 58 11.44 -16.86 10.97
CA LEU A 58 10.08 -17.31 10.62
C LEU A 58 9.60 -16.73 9.29
N PHE A 59 10.35 -15.81 8.69
CA PHE A 59 10.02 -15.27 7.37
C PHE A 59 10.16 -16.37 6.32
N ARG A 60 9.24 -16.34 5.36
CA ARG A 60 9.20 -17.24 4.21
C ARG A 60 9.19 -16.39 2.95
N GLU A 61 9.63 -16.98 1.85
CA GLU A 61 9.55 -16.32 0.56
C GLU A 61 8.10 -15.93 0.28
N PHE A 62 7.91 -14.66 -0.09
CA PHE A 62 6.59 -14.16 -0.40
C PHE A 62 6.13 -14.78 -1.73
N THR A 63 5.03 -15.52 -1.68
CA THR A 63 4.37 -16.06 -2.87
C THR A 63 3.08 -15.31 -3.12
N LEU A 64 2.80 -15.00 -4.39
CA LEU A 64 1.54 -14.35 -4.75
C LEU A 64 0.39 -15.32 -4.46
N PRO A 65 -0.58 -14.96 -3.59
CA PRO A 65 -1.74 -15.79 -3.36
C PRO A 65 -2.59 -15.83 -4.63
N VAL A 66 -2.98 -17.03 -5.04
CA VAL A 66 -4.03 -17.20 -6.06
C VAL A 66 -5.27 -16.46 -5.58
N PRO A 67 -5.95 -15.66 -6.43
CA PRO A 67 -5.83 -15.57 -7.89
C PRO A 67 -4.92 -14.44 -8.42
N PHE A 68 -4.18 -13.75 -7.56
CA PHE A 68 -3.53 -12.49 -7.92
C PHE A 68 -2.37 -12.68 -8.89
N GLN A 69 -2.24 -11.76 -9.84
CA GLN A 69 -1.24 -11.83 -10.90
C GLN A 69 -0.03 -10.92 -10.61
N SER A 70 -0.19 -9.94 -9.72
CA SER A 70 0.85 -9.00 -9.34
C SER A 70 0.74 -8.58 -7.87
N THR A 71 1.84 -8.11 -7.30
CA THR A 71 1.85 -7.45 -5.97
C THR A 71 0.96 -6.20 -5.96
N LYS A 72 0.81 -5.55 -7.11
CA LYS A 72 -0.13 -4.44 -7.36
C LYS A 72 -1.58 -4.82 -7.12
N ASP A 73 -1.92 -6.09 -7.20
CA ASP A 73 -3.26 -6.55 -6.86
C ASP A 73 -3.45 -6.60 -5.32
N ILE A 74 -2.40 -6.74 -4.54
CA ILE A 74 -2.50 -6.87 -3.08
C ILE A 74 -2.36 -5.51 -2.41
N PHE A 75 -1.29 -4.80 -2.79
CA PHE A 75 -0.91 -3.49 -2.28
C PHE A 75 -1.46 -2.40 -3.19
N CYS A 76 -2.76 -2.12 -3.04
CA CYS A 76 -3.48 -1.14 -3.82
C CYS A 76 -4.61 -0.50 -3.02
N LEU A 77 -5.07 0.66 -3.48
CA LEU A 77 -6.34 1.21 -3.07
C LEU A 77 -7.46 0.40 -3.71
N ARG A 78 -8.52 0.11 -2.95
CA ARG A 78 -9.62 -0.75 -3.39
C ARG A 78 -10.91 0.04 -3.48
N ALA A 79 -11.65 -0.17 -4.56
CA ALA A 79 -13.00 0.35 -4.72
C ALA A 79 -13.88 -0.70 -5.41
N GLU A 80 -15.20 -0.55 -5.29
CA GLU A 80 -16.17 -1.39 -5.98
C GLU A 80 -17.13 -0.51 -6.79
N ARG A 81 -17.41 -0.93 -8.02
CA ARG A 81 -18.37 -0.27 -8.92
C ARG A 81 -19.26 -1.29 -9.61
N VAL A 82 -20.47 -0.85 -9.94
CA VAL A 82 -21.45 -1.66 -10.68
C VAL A 82 -21.38 -1.30 -12.15
N VAL A 83 -21.36 -2.32 -13.01
CA VAL A 83 -21.37 -2.15 -14.46
C VAL A 83 -22.72 -1.61 -14.90
N ASN A 84 -22.71 -0.47 -15.57
CA ASN A 84 -23.91 0.16 -16.10
C ASN A 84 -24.43 -0.58 -17.36
N PRO A 85 -25.64 -0.24 -17.87
CA PRO A 85 -26.19 -0.87 -19.08
C PRO A 85 -25.31 -0.76 -20.33
N TYR A 86 -24.41 0.22 -20.37
CA TYR A 86 -23.46 0.44 -21.46
C TYR A 86 -22.11 -0.30 -21.27
N ARG A 87 -22.03 -1.25 -20.33
CA ARG A 87 -20.81 -2.00 -19.97
C ARG A 87 -19.64 -1.11 -19.54
N LYS A 88 -19.97 0.00 -18.87
CA LYS A 88 -19.00 0.92 -18.29
C LYS A 88 -19.17 1.00 -16.78
N ILE A 89 -18.12 1.46 -16.11
CA ILE A 89 -18.18 1.91 -14.73
C ILE A 89 -17.77 3.37 -14.65
N SER A 90 -18.27 4.10 -13.66
CA SER A 90 -17.81 5.46 -13.37
C SER A 90 -17.07 5.48 -12.04
N PHE A 91 -15.89 6.10 -12.03
CA PHE A 91 -15.12 6.35 -10.83
C PHE A 91 -14.52 7.76 -10.89
N GLN A 92 -14.83 8.59 -9.90
CA GLN A 92 -14.36 9.98 -9.79
C GLN A 92 -14.56 10.80 -11.09
N ASN A 93 -15.75 10.71 -11.70
CA ASN A 93 -16.13 11.39 -12.95
C ASN A 93 -15.44 10.89 -14.22
N VAL A 94 -14.64 9.83 -14.13
CA VAL A 94 -14.09 9.14 -15.30
C VAL A 94 -14.90 7.88 -15.57
N GLU A 95 -15.22 7.63 -16.84
CA GLU A 95 -15.86 6.39 -17.27
C GLU A 95 -14.84 5.41 -17.85
N PHE A 96 -14.86 4.18 -17.35
CA PHE A 96 -14.01 3.09 -17.82
C PHE A 96 -14.88 2.02 -18.49
N LYS A 97 -14.41 1.48 -19.61
CA LYS A 97 -15.07 0.33 -20.25
C LYS A 97 -14.56 -0.93 -19.58
N VAL A 98 -15.47 -1.80 -19.12
CA VAL A 98 -15.08 -3.06 -18.50
C VAL A 98 -15.61 -4.22 -19.35
N PRO A 99 -14.85 -4.64 -20.38
CA PRO A 99 -15.25 -5.79 -21.19
C PRO A 99 -15.22 -7.06 -20.34
N GLY A 100 -16.08 -8.03 -20.68
CA GLY A 100 -16.11 -9.34 -20.02
C GLY A 100 -16.90 -9.43 -18.71
N VAL A 101 -17.43 -8.30 -18.21
CA VAL A 101 -18.30 -8.30 -17.02
C VAL A 101 -19.76 -8.04 -17.41
N PRO A 102 -20.72 -8.85 -16.94
CA PRO A 102 -22.13 -8.62 -17.22
C PRO A 102 -22.64 -7.27 -16.66
N ILE A 103 -23.72 -6.79 -17.25
CA ILE A 103 -24.42 -5.58 -16.79
C ILE A 103 -24.98 -5.82 -15.38
N ARG A 104 -24.99 -4.79 -14.52
CA ARG A 104 -25.42 -4.82 -13.10
C ARG A 104 -24.57 -5.70 -12.18
N GLU A 105 -23.48 -6.29 -12.66
CA GLU A 105 -22.51 -6.99 -11.81
C GLU A 105 -21.52 -6.02 -11.17
N LYS A 106 -20.92 -6.47 -10.07
CA LYS A 106 -19.92 -5.71 -9.32
C LYS A 106 -18.50 -6.03 -9.82
N VAL A 107 -17.71 -4.98 -10.03
CA VAL A 107 -16.30 -5.04 -10.41
C VAL A 107 -15.48 -4.43 -9.29
N GLN A 108 -14.42 -5.12 -8.91
CA GLN A 108 -13.41 -4.63 -7.97
C GLN A 108 -12.34 -3.87 -8.73
N LEU A 109 -12.07 -2.64 -8.30
CA LEU A 109 -11.01 -1.80 -8.82
C LEU A 109 -9.84 -1.87 -7.85
N ARG A 110 -8.65 -2.13 -8.39
CA ARG A 110 -7.39 -2.09 -7.67
C ARG A 110 -6.56 -0.98 -8.28
N ILE A 111 -6.39 0.10 -7.53
CA ILE A 111 -5.81 1.35 -8.00
C ILE A 111 -4.43 1.49 -7.37
N VAL A 112 -3.41 1.61 -8.20
CA VAL A 112 -2.01 1.80 -7.79
C VAL A 112 -1.54 3.13 -8.36
N PRO A 113 -1.45 4.19 -7.53
CA PRO A 113 -0.85 5.44 -7.94
C PRO A 113 0.67 5.26 -8.11
N ASP A 114 1.22 5.93 -9.11
CA ASP A 114 2.65 6.07 -9.39
C ASP A 114 2.94 7.58 -9.38
N ASP A 115 3.50 8.04 -8.26
CA ASP A 115 3.76 9.46 -8.01
C ASP A 115 4.89 9.98 -8.91
N GLU A 116 5.85 9.13 -9.29
CA GLU A 116 6.95 9.52 -10.19
C GLU A 116 6.44 9.79 -11.61
N MET A 117 5.54 8.94 -12.10
CA MET A 117 4.97 9.09 -13.45
C MET A 117 3.70 9.94 -13.47
N ASN A 118 3.15 10.32 -12.32
CA ASN A 118 1.86 11.00 -12.17
C ASN A 118 0.70 10.21 -12.87
N LEU A 119 0.77 8.88 -12.82
CA LEU A 119 -0.19 7.96 -13.42
C LEU A 119 -0.72 7.00 -12.35
N ALA A 120 -1.98 6.61 -12.47
CA ALA A 120 -2.58 5.55 -11.69
C ALA A 120 -2.90 4.38 -12.61
N GLU A 121 -2.42 3.19 -12.24
CA GLU A 121 -2.81 1.94 -12.86
C GLU A 121 -4.07 1.41 -12.15
N ILE A 122 -5.14 1.22 -12.91
CA ILE A 122 -6.40 0.64 -12.43
C ILE A 122 -6.52 -0.76 -13.01
N ARG A 123 -6.60 -1.75 -12.13
CA ARG A 123 -6.75 -3.16 -12.48
C ARG A 123 -8.17 -3.60 -12.11
N PHE A 124 -8.93 -4.05 -13.09
CA PHE A 124 -10.32 -4.47 -12.93
C PHE A 124 -10.41 -5.96 -12.66
N TRP A 125 -11.05 -6.34 -11.56
CA TRP A 125 -11.21 -7.71 -11.11
C TRP A 125 -12.69 -8.09 -11.03
N TYR A 126 -13.03 -9.25 -11.58
CA TYR A 126 -14.36 -9.85 -11.52
C TYR A 126 -14.24 -11.35 -11.31
N LYS A 127 -14.97 -11.90 -10.33
CA LYS A 127 -14.97 -13.34 -9.97
C LYS A 127 -13.56 -13.96 -9.96
N SER A 128 -12.64 -13.34 -9.22
CA SER A 128 -11.26 -13.82 -9.09
C SER A 128 -10.46 -13.85 -10.40
N GLN A 129 -10.87 -13.07 -11.40
CA GLN A 129 -10.13 -12.91 -12.65
C GLN A 129 -9.86 -11.43 -12.93
N LEU A 130 -8.66 -11.16 -13.42
CA LEU A 130 -8.31 -9.85 -13.96
C LEU A 130 -8.95 -9.73 -15.35
N VAL A 131 -9.85 -8.76 -15.50
CA VAL A 131 -10.61 -8.56 -16.76
C VAL A 131 -10.10 -7.37 -17.57
N GLY A 132 -9.30 -6.49 -16.98
CA GLY A 132 -8.70 -5.37 -17.69
C GLY A 132 -7.73 -4.56 -16.83
N ILE A 133 -6.88 -3.81 -17.51
CA ILE A 133 -5.97 -2.84 -16.90
C ILE A 133 -6.08 -1.56 -17.71
N GLU A 134 -6.24 -0.43 -17.03
CA GLU A 134 -6.15 0.89 -17.63
C GLU A 134 -5.17 1.76 -16.86
N LYS A 135 -4.56 2.74 -17.54
CA LYS A 135 -3.70 3.74 -16.92
C LYS A 135 -4.29 5.11 -17.18
N ILE A 136 -4.34 5.92 -16.14
CA ILE A 136 -4.92 7.27 -16.20
C ILE A 136 -4.04 8.23 -15.40
N LYS A 137 -4.11 9.53 -15.69
CA LYS A 137 -3.40 10.53 -14.89
C LYS A 137 -3.96 10.63 -13.48
N CYS A 138 -3.07 10.73 -12.49
CA CYS A 138 -3.48 10.98 -11.10
C CYS A 138 -4.18 12.33 -10.93
N SER A 139 -4.10 13.26 -11.89
CA SER A 139 -4.88 14.50 -11.87
C SER A 139 -6.36 14.30 -12.21
N GLU A 140 -6.67 13.28 -13.02
CA GLU A 140 -8.03 13.01 -13.49
C GLU A 140 -8.82 12.20 -12.46
N LEU A 141 -8.14 11.27 -11.79
CA LEU A 141 -8.63 10.68 -10.57
C LEU A 141 -8.40 11.68 -9.44
N LYS A 142 -9.43 12.32 -8.89
CA LYS A 142 -9.31 13.12 -7.65
C LYS A 142 -8.95 12.25 -6.44
N LEU A 143 -7.86 11.49 -6.51
CA LEU A 143 -7.29 10.74 -5.41
C LEU A 143 -6.79 11.76 -4.39
N VAL A 144 -6.98 11.44 -3.12
CA VAL A 144 -6.51 12.29 -2.03
C VAL A 144 -4.99 12.36 -2.14
N GLN A 145 -4.47 13.55 -2.42
CA GLN A 145 -3.05 13.87 -2.23
C GLN A 145 -2.89 14.10 -0.72
N PHE A 146 -2.06 13.29 -0.07
CA PHE A 146 -1.74 13.40 1.36
C PHE A 146 -0.51 14.26 1.57
#